data_AF-A0A919JJB5-F1
#
_entry.id   AF-A0A919JJB5-F1
#
_cell.length_a   1.000
_cell.length_b   1.000
_cell.length_c   1.000
_cell.angle_alpha   90.00
_cell.angle_beta   90.00
_cell.angle_gamma   90.00
#
_symmetry.space_group_name_H-M   'P 1'
#
loop_
_entity.id
_entity.type
_entity.pdbx_description
1 polymer ?
#
loop_
_entity_poly.entity_id
_entity_poly.type
_entity_poly.pdbx_seq_one_letter_code
_entity_poly.pdbx_strand_id
1 'polypeptide(L)'
;MAKTWKPVDEHGALSAADRKELPDSAYAFPGKRKEPLTDADHVRNAMARFNQTKGVTDAERDQAFENIKAAAAHYKIEMTERSWREFGS
;
A
#
# COMPACT_ATOMS: atom_id res chain seq x y z
N MET A 1 7.86 -6.75 -11.34
CA MET A 1 8.37 -6.11 -10.11
C MET A 1 8.08 -7.02 -8.94
N ALA A 2 8.95 -7.13 -7.94
CA ALA A 2 8.87 -8.18 -6.93
C ALA A 2 8.04 -7.73 -5.73
N LYS A 3 6.84 -8.28 -5.52
CA LYS A 3 6.05 -8.09 -4.28
C LYS A 3 6.95 -8.16 -3.03
N THR A 4 7.02 -7.07 -2.28
CA THR A 4 7.85 -6.95 -1.07
C THR A 4 7.05 -6.88 0.22
N TRP A 5 5.73 -6.66 0.12
CA TRP A 5 4.88 -6.46 1.29
C TRP A 5 4.83 -7.69 2.19
N LYS A 6 4.81 -7.44 3.51
CA LYS A 6 4.62 -8.44 4.56
C LYS A 6 3.61 -7.93 5.58
N PRO A 7 2.76 -8.81 6.14
CA PRO A 7 1.77 -8.40 7.13
C PRO A 7 2.44 -7.83 8.37
N VAL A 8 1.87 -6.74 8.87
CA VAL A 8 2.16 -6.13 10.17
C VAL A 8 0.81 -5.80 10.78
N ASP A 9 0.57 -6.27 12.00
CA ASP A 9 -0.71 -6.04 12.69
C ASP A 9 -0.61 -4.76 13.53
N GLU A 10 -0.81 -3.62 12.87
CA GLU A 10 -1.03 -2.32 13.51
C GLU A 10 -2.30 -1.69 12.93
N HIS A 11 -3.23 -1.29 13.80
CA HIS A 11 -4.56 -0.85 13.39
C HIS A 11 -4.83 0.60 13.78
N GLY A 12 -5.56 1.31 12.91
CA GLY A 12 -6.04 2.66 13.15
C GLY A 12 -5.01 3.74 12.82
N ALA A 13 -5.21 4.92 13.40
CA ALA A 13 -4.39 6.08 13.09
C ALA A 13 -2.96 5.92 13.60
N LEU A 14 -2.01 5.80 12.67
CA LEU A 14 -0.58 5.75 13.02
C LEU A 14 -0.04 7.14 13.37
N SER A 15 0.65 7.23 14.49
CA SER A 15 1.48 8.36 14.89
C SER A 15 2.74 8.46 14.00
N ALA A 16 3.50 9.53 14.18
CA ALA A 16 4.81 9.63 13.53
C ALA A 16 5.83 8.62 14.08
N ALA A 17 5.70 8.24 15.36
CA ALA A 17 6.56 7.26 16.00
C ALA A 17 6.25 5.85 15.47
N ASP A 18 4.96 5.48 15.40
CA ASP A 18 4.51 4.18 14.89
C ASP A 18 5.02 3.99 13.45
N ARG A 19 4.83 5.01 12.59
CA ARG A 19 5.37 5.02 11.23
C ARG A 19 6.89 4.89 11.16
N LYS A 20 7.65 5.25 12.18
CA LYS A 20 9.12 5.10 12.19
C LYS A 20 9.53 3.66 12.51
N GLU A 21 8.74 2.97 13.33
CA GLU A 21 9.02 1.59 13.76
C GLU A 21 8.62 0.55 12.71
N LEU A 22 7.68 0.89 11.83
CA LEU A 22 7.28 0.01 10.75
C LEU A 22 8.46 -0.37 9.83
N PRO A 23 8.57 -1.65 9.43
CA PRO A 23 9.52 -2.06 8.39
C PRO A 23 9.09 -1.51 7.02
N ASP A 24 10.03 -1.36 6.09
CA ASP A 24 9.72 -0.89 4.73
C ASP A 24 8.71 -1.80 4.01
N SER A 25 8.67 -3.09 4.35
CA SER A 25 7.70 -4.06 3.84
C SER A 25 6.27 -3.82 4.31
N ALA A 26 6.02 -2.88 5.22
CA ALA A 26 4.67 -2.49 5.63
C ALA A 26 4.03 -1.46 4.68
N TYR A 27 4.76 -0.95 3.69
CA TYR A 27 4.32 0.14 2.82
C TYR A 27 4.01 -0.32 1.40
N ALA A 28 3.07 0.35 0.74
CA ALA A 28 2.85 0.18 -0.70
C ALA A 28 4.09 0.63 -1.49
N PHE A 29 4.72 1.74 -1.06
CA PHE A 29 5.97 2.25 -1.65
C PHE A 29 7.13 2.13 -0.63
N PRO A 30 7.77 0.94 -0.48
CA PRO A 30 8.80 0.69 0.52
C PRO A 30 9.93 1.73 0.53
N GLY A 31 10.54 2.01 -0.63
CA GLY A 31 11.65 2.95 -0.75
C GLY A 31 11.30 4.42 -0.48
N LYS A 32 10.00 4.75 -0.42
CA LYS A 32 9.50 6.09 -0.07
C LYS A 32 8.78 6.12 1.27
N ARG A 33 8.56 4.97 1.90
CA ARG A 33 7.73 4.78 3.10
C ARG A 33 6.39 5.51 3.01
N LYS A 34 5.72 5.40 1.86
CA LYS A 34 4.39 5.98 1.60
C LYS A 34 3.33 4.91 1.57
N GLU A 35 2.13 5.28 2.04
CA GLU A 35 0.96 4.40 2.06
C GLU A 35 1.21 3.14 2.91
N PRO A 36 1.24 3.24 4.25
CA PRO A 36 1.28 2.04 5.09
C PRO A 36 0.07 1.15 4.79
N LEU A 37 0.26 -0.17 4.90
CA LEU A 37 -0.71 -1.22 4.58
C LEU A 37 -0.79 -2.20 5.78
N THR A 38 -1.09 -1.68 6.97
CA THR A 38 -1.07 -2.43 8.23
C THR A 38 -2.46 -2.87 8.71
N ASP A 39 -3.52 -2.39 8.05
CA ASP A 39 -4.88 -2.82 8.27
C ASP A 39 -5.74 -2.64 7.02
N ALA A 40 -7.00 -3.06 7.10
CA ALA A 40 -7.94 -2.98 5.99
C ALA A 40 -8.24 -1.53 5.56
N ASP A 41 -8.30 -0.58 6.49
CA ASP A 41 -8.64 0.81 6.17
C ASP A 41 -7.47 1.52 5.51
N HIS A 42 -6.25 1.22 5.93
CA HIS A 42 -5.02 1.60 5.27
C HIS A 42 -4.97 1.12 3.82
N VAL A 43 -5.31 -0.15 3.56
CA VAL A 43 -5.35 -0.68 2.19
C VAL A 43 -6.41 0.03 1.34
N ARG A 44 -7.65 0.20 1.85
CA ARG A 44 -8.72 0.92 1.12
C ARG A 44 -8.31 2.36 0.82
N ASN A 45 -7.70 3.03 1.79
CA ASN A 45 -7.21 4.39 1.63
C ASN A 45 -6.11 4.47 0.57
N ALA A 46 -5.15 3.54 0.58
CA ALA A 46 -4.09 3.47 -0.41
C ALA A 46 -4.62 3.27 -1.82
N MET A 47 -5.65 2.44 -2.00
CA MET A 47 -6.36 2.27 -3.28
C MET A 47 -7.04 3.57 -3.71
N ALA A 48 -7.84 4.18 -2.83
CA ALA A 48 -8.62 5.38 -3.14
C ALA A 48 -7.76 6.61 -3.51
N ARG A 49 -6.58 6.76 -2.91
CA ARG A 49 -5.68 7.90 -3.14
C ARG A 49 -4.44 7.58 -3.97
N PHE A 50 -4.39 6.41 -4.61
CA PHE A 50 -3.19 5.94 -5.31
C PHE A 50 -2.63 6.97 -6.32
N ASN A 51 -3.51 7.59 -7.13
CA ASN A 51 -3.15 8.59 -8.14
C ASN A 51 -2.73 9.96 -7.56
N GLN A 52 -3.06 10.20 -6.29
CA GLN A 52 -2.68 11.42 -5.58
C GLN A 52 -1.24 11.34 -5.06
N THR A 53 -0.69 10.13 -4.88
CA THR A 53 0.70 9.93 -4.46
C THR A 53 1.66 10.52 -5.48
N LYS A 54 2.44 11.54 -5.11
CA LYS A 54 3.43 12.23 -5.97
C LYS A 54 4.86 11.80 -5.66
N GLY A 55 5.79 12.09 -6.57
CA GLY A 55 7.22 11.79 -6.41
C GLY A 55 7.51 10.28 -6.40
N VAL A 56 6.80 9.53 -7.25
CA VAL A 56 6.98 8.10 -7.48
C VAL A 56 7.00 7.85 -8.99
N THR A 57 7.82 6.89 -9.42
CA THR A 57 7.94 6.42 -10.79
C THR A 57 6.86 5.40 -11.12
N ASP A 58 6.63 5.14 -12.41
CA ASP A 58 5.70 4.08 -12.83
C ASP A 58 6.15 2.69 -12.34
N ALA A 59 7.45 2.42 -12.30
CA ALA A 59 7.99 1.18 -11.73
C ALA A 59 7.67 1.04 -10.23
N GLU A 60 7.75 2.13 -9.48
CA GLU A 60 7.34 2.16 -8.07
C GLU A 60 5.82 2.01 -7.92
N ARG A 61 5.02 2.50 -8.88
CA ARG A 61 3.57 2.28 -8.90
C ARG A 61 3.23 0.82 -9.19
N ASP A 62 3.91 0.19 -10.14
CA ASP A 62 3.73 -1.24 -10.42
C ASP A 62 4.06 -2.07 -9.17
N GLN A 63 5.15 -1.73 -8.48
CA GLN A 63 5.52 -2.36 -7.22
C GLN A 63 4.47 -2.15 -6.12
N ALA A 64 3.95 -0.93 -6.00
CA ALA A 64 2.93 -0.59 -5.02
C ALA A 64 1.60 -1.29 -5.29
N PHE A 65 1.22 -1.46 -6.55
CA PHE A 65 0.05 -2.24 -6.93
C PHE A 65 0.14 -3.68 -6.46
N GLU A 66 1.27 -4.36 -6.70
CA GLU A 66 1.49 -5.74 -6.25
C GLU A 66 1.46 -5.86 -4.71
N ASN A 67 1.99 -4.85 -4.01
CA ASN A 67 1.95 -4.79 -2.55
C ASN A 67 0.52 -4.57 -2.02
N ILE A 68 -0.24 -3.65 -2.62
CA ILE A 68 -1.65 -3.40 -2.30
C ILE A 68 -2.49 -4.65 -2.56
N LYS A 69 -2.29 -5.33 -3.70
CA LYS A 69 -2.98 -6.59 -4.02
C LYS A 69 -2.75 -7.67 -2.97
N ALA A 70 -1.50 -7.80 -2.50
CA ALA A 70 -1.15 -8.76 -1.46
C ALA A 70 -1.80 -8.42 -0.11
N ALA A 71 -1.77 -7.15 0.27
CA ALA A 71 -2.40 -6.68 1.49
C ALA A 71 -3.93 -6.81 1.42
N ALA A 72 -4.55 -6.46 0.29
CA ALA A 72 -5.98 -6.62 0.05
C ALA A 72 -6.41 -8.08 0.20
N ALA A 73 -5.67 -9.02 -0.41
CA ALA A 73 -5.94 -10.45 -0.24
C ALA A 73 -5.83 -10.90 1.23
N HIS A 74 -4.83 -10.40 1.96
CA HIS A 74 -4.65 -10.71 3.39
C HIS A 74 -5.80 -10.17 4.25
N TYR A 75 -6.19 -8.91 4.07
CA TYR A 75 -7.27 -8.26 4.80
C TYR A 75 -8.67 -8.52 4.21
N LYS A 76 -8.79 -9.44 3.24
CA LYS A 76 -10.05 -9.85 2.60
C LYS A 76 -10.81 -8.69 1.95
N ILE A 77 -10.08 -7.78 1.34
CA ILE A 77 -10.63 -6.69 0.51
C ILE A 77 -10.71 -7.20 -0.92
N GLU A 78 -11.91 -7.13 -1.50
CA GLU A 78 -12.11 -7.47 -2.91
C GLU A 78 -11.47 -6.39 -3.80
N MET A 79 -10.66 -6.84 -4.75
CA MET A 79 -10.00 -5.98 -5.73
C MET A 79 -10.18 -6.63 -7.10
N THR A 80 -10.77 -5.90 -8.04
CA THR A 80 -11.06 -6.40 -9.40
C THR A 80 -10.09 -5.83 -10.43
N GLU A 81 -9.39 -4.77 -10.05
CA GLU A 81 -8.42 -4.05 -10.83
C GLU A 81 -7.24 -4.94 -11.19
N ARG A 82 -6.79 -4.85 -12.44
CA ARG A 82 -5.65 -5.61 -12.98
C ARG A 82 -4.39 -4.76 -13.07
N SER A 83 -4.53 -3.45 -12.99
CA SER A 83 -3.45 -2.48 -13.01
C SER A 83 -3.80 -1.30 -12.13
N TRP A 84 -2.80 -0.64 -11.54
CA TRP A 84 -3.02 0.60 -10.80
C TRP A 84 -3.62 1.73 -11.66
N ARG A 85 -3.53 1.61 -12.99
CA ARG A 85 -4.13 2.57 -13.93
C ARG A 85 -5.67 2.53 -13.92
N GLU A 86 -6.24 1.46 -13.37
CA GLU A 86 -7.68 1.27 -13.19
C GLU A 86 -8.17 1.84 -11.84
N PHE A 87 -7.26 2.30 -10.98
CA PHE A 87 -7.67 3.00 -9.76
C PHE A 87 -8.26 4.37 -10.12
N GLY A 88 -9.50 4.61 -9.67
CA GLY A 88 -10.18 5.90 -9.82
C GLY A 88 -10.77 6.18 -11.20
N SER A 89 -10.86 5.15 -12.07
CA SER A 89 -11.68 5.18 -13.29
C SER A 89 -13.15 4.86 -13.03
#